data_AF-T1WUU8-F1
#
_entry.id   AF-T1WUU8-F1
#
_cell.length_a   1.000
_cell.length_b   1.000
_cell.length_c   1.000
_cell.angle_alpha   90.00
_cell.angle_beta   90.00
_cell.angle_gamma   90.00
#
_symmetry.space_group_name_H-M   'P 1'
#
loop_
_entity.id
_entity.type
_entity.pdbx_description
1 polymer ?
#
loop_
_entity_poly.entity_id
_entity_poly.type
_entity_poly.pdbx_seq_one_letter_code
_entity_poly.pdbx_strand_id
1 'polypeptide(L)'
;GDDGFPRGSQTLLPAPNLASYNGLIFINMDAHAQPLEQFLGDFRFYLDFYTKQSRGGLEVRGPQRWRINANWKIGAENFAGDMYHTPHTHASIVEIGLFREPKAQKRKDGATYWAQCGGGTTYKLPPGSFDERMRYVGYPAEMIDRITRVWTPEQQQLVGEDGFMISAASCFPNLSFVHNWPKALDTADGNDDVLPFISIRLWQPISENETEVCSWFAVDSTAPPEYKKNSYKAYLMCFGSTGMFEQDD
;
A
#
# COMPACT_ATOMS: atom_id res chain seq x y z
N GLY A 1 25.29 -28.17 -26.94
CA GLY A 1 26.30 -28.81 -26.10
C GLY A 1 27.49 -29.13 -26.95
N ASP A 2 28.14 -30.25 -26.65
CA ASP A 2 29.36 -30.75 -27.29
C ASP A 2 29.16 -31.15 -28.78
N ASP A 3 27.93 -31.06 -29.30
CA ASP A 3 27.56 -31.29 -30.71
C ASP A 3 27.31 -30.01 -31.54
N GLY A 4 27.90 -28.86 -31.20
CA GLY A 4 27.84 -27.65 -32.06
C GLY A 4 26.60 -26.74 -31.89
N PHE A 5 25.94 -26.78 -30.74
CA PHE A 5 24.83 -25.85 -30.45
C PHE A 5 25.34 -24.41 -30.25
N PRO A 6 24.88 -23.43 -31.06
CA PRO A 6 25.34 -22.04 -30.99
C PRO A 6 24.74 -21.33 -29.77
N ARG A 7 25.46 -21.39 -28.64
CA ARG A 7 25.01 -20.79 -27.36
C ARG A 7 24.92 -19.26 -27.39
N GLY A 8 25.68 -18.60 -28.27
CA GLY A 8 25.81 -17.13 -28.27
C GLY A 8 24.54 -16.37 -28.69
N SER A 9 23.67 -16.98 -29.51
CA SER A 9 22.42 -16.37 -29.98
C SER A 9 21.17 -16.98 -29.35
N GLN A 10 21.33 -17.91 -28.40
CA GLN A 10 20.23 -18.61 -27.74
C GLN A 10 20.22 -18.29 -26.24
N THR A 11 20.10 -17.00 -25.92
CA THR A 11 19.91 -16.51 -24.55
C THR A 11 18.43 -16.38 -24.22
N LEU A 12 18.09 -16.31 -22.93
CA LEU A 12 16.77 -15.85 -22.52
C LEU A 12 16.53 -14.44 -23.09
N LEU A 13 15.29 -14.17 -23.46
CA LEU A 13 14.90 -12.84 -23.91
C LEU A 13 15.01 -11.88 -22.72
N PRO A 14 15.71 -10.74 -22.87
CA PRO A 14 15.77 -9.73 -21.81
C PRO A 14 14.39 -9.06 -21.65
N ALA A 15 14.13 -8.52 -20.46
CA ALA A 15 13.03 -7.58 -20.27
C ALA A 15 13.26 -6.35 -21.18
N PRO A 16 12.35 -6.00 -22.10
CA PRO A 16 12.60 -4.96 -23.10
C PRO A 16 12.89 -3.58 -22.51
N ASN A 17 12.16 -3.22 -21.45
CA ASN A 17 12.40 -2.00 -20.68
C ASN A 17 12.19 -2.32 -19.20
N LEU A 18 13.23 -2.11 -18.39
CA LEU A 18 13.27 -2.43 -16.96
C LEU A 18 13.80 -1.22 -16.20
N ALA A 19 13.08 -0.85 -15.14
CA ALA A 19 13.47 0.23 -14.25
C ALA A 19 12.96 -0.05 -12.83
N SER A 20 13.49 0.69 -11.86
CA SER A 20 13.07 0.55 -10.46
C SER A 20 12.81 1.90 -9.80
N TYR A 21 11.82 1.96 -8.92
CA TYR A 21 11.52 3.12 -8.09
C TYR A 21 11.33 2.69 -6.63
N ASN A 22 12.13 3.21 -5.70
CA ASN A 22 12.12 2.84 -4.27
C ASN A 22 12.12 1.31 -4.00
N GLY A 23 12.85 0.55 -4.81
CA GLY A 23 12.94 -0.92 -4.71
C GLY A 23 11.81 -1.69 -5.41
N LEU A 24 10.76 -1.02 -5.89
CA LEU A 24 9.76 -1.63 -6.77
C LEU A 24 10.35 -1.75 -8.18
N ILE A 25 10.31 -2.95 -8.76
CA ILE A 25 10.85 -3.24 -10.10
C ILE A 25 9.68 -3.30 -11.09
N PHE A 26 9.77 -2.51 -12.16
CA PHE A 26 8.79 -2.45 -13.23
C PHE A 26 9.39 -2.96 -14.54
N ILE A 27 8.58 -3.67 -15.31
CA ILE A 27 8.92 -4.14 -16.64
C ILE A 27 7.85 -3.65 -17.61
N ASN A 28 8.28 -3.05 -18.72
CA ASN A 28 7.45 -2.75 -19.87
C ASN A 28 7.91 -3.61 -21.06
N MET A 29 6.96 -4.21 -21.76
CA MET A 29 7.22 -5.04 -22.94
C MET A 29 7.52 -4.22 -24.19
N ASP A 30 7.21 -2.92 -24.18
CA ASP A 30 7.63 -1.97 -25.21
C ASP A 30 9.03 -1.42 -24.89
N ALA A 31 10.01 -1.76 -25.72
CA ALA A 31 11.39 -1.29 -25.60
C ALA A 31 11.53 0.24 -25.77
N HIS A 32 10.54 0.89 -26.39
CA HIS A 32 10.50 2.33 -26.63
C HIS A 32 9.58 3.08 -25.66
N ALA A 33 9.06 2.39 -24.64
CA ALA A 33 8.27 3.02 -23.60
C ALA A 33 9.03 4.16 -22.92
N GLN A 34 8.28 5.17 -22.47
CA GLN A 34 8.83 6.29 -21.72
C GLN A 34 9.53 5.81 -20.42
N PRO A 35 10.54 6.56 -19.91
CA PRO A 35 11.18 6.25 -18.64
C PRO A 35 10.18 6.11 -17.48
N LEU A 36 10.48 5.22 -16.53
CA LEU A 36 9.58 4.94 -15.40
C LEU A 36 9.25 6.20 -14.60
N GLU A 37 10.21 7.09 -14.35
CA GLU A 37 9.92 8.33 -13.62
C GLU A 37 8.96 9.26 -14.38
N GLN A 38 8.96 9.21 -15.72
CA GLN A 38 8.02 9.97 -16.54
C GLN A 38 6.63 9.33 -16.54
N PHE A 39 6.55 7.99 -16.53
CA PHE A 39 5.29 7.27 -16.39
C PHE A 39 4.63 7.51 -15.03
N LEU A 40 5.40 7.40 -13.95
CA LEU A 40 4.90 7.64 -12.60
C LEU A 40 4.61 9.13 -12.35
N GLY A 41 5.47 10.00 -12.89
CA GLY A 41 5.58 11.44 -12.63
C GLY A 41 5.03 11.91 -11.28
N ASP A 42 3.86 12.56 -11.23
CA ASP A 42 3.32 13.16 -10.00
C ASP A 42 2.82 12.10 -9.00
N PHE A 43 2.50 10.89 -9.45
CA PHE A 43 2.15 9.80 -8.54
C PHE A 43 3.30 9.41 -7.62
N ARG A 44 4.55 9.72 -8.00
CA ARG A 44 5.75 9.50 -7.14
C ARG A 44 5.62 10.19 -5.78
N PHE A 45 5.00 11.37 -5.74
CA PHE A 45 4.74 12.08 -4.48
C PHE A 45 3.94 11.22 -3.50
N TYR A 46 2.92 10.53 -4.00
CA TYR A 46 2.03 9.68 -3.21
C TYR A 46 2.62 8.29 -2.95
N LEU A 47 3.35 7.73 -3.93
CA LEU A 47 3.99 6.42 -3.82
C LEU A 47 5.05 6.37 -2.70
N ASP A 48 5.72 7.49 -2.45
CA ASP A 48 6.71 7.63 -1.38
C ASP A 48 6.10 7.43 0.04
N PHE A 49 4.81 7.71 0.25
CA PHE A 49 4.13 7.42 1.54
C PHE A 49 4.08 5.92 1.85
N TYR A 50 4.04 5.08 0.81
CA TYR A 50 4.02 3.62 0.95
C TYR A 50 5.42 3.00 0.93
N THR A 51 6.40 3.66 0.32
CA THR A 51 7.68 3.03 -0.05
C THR A 51 8.91 3.67 0.57
N LYS A 52 8.78 4.86 1.17
CA LYS A 52 9.92 5.70 1.58
C LYS A 52 9.77 6.22 3.01
N GLN A 53 9.67 5.30 3.96
CA GLN A 53 9.63 5.63 5.39
C GLN A 53 11.05 5.81 5.99
N SER A 54 12.07 5.29 5.30
CA SER A 54 13.48 5.52 5.62
C SER A 54 14.35 5.40 4.37
N ARG A 55 15.67 5.58 4.51
CA ARG A 55 16.65 5.33 3.44
C ARG A 55 16.90 3.84 3.19
N GLY A 56 16.47 2.95 4.08
CA GLY A 56 16.64 1.51 3.91
C GLY A 56 15.69 0.87 2.90
N GLY A 57 14.61 1.56 2.53
CA GLY A 57 13.56 1.00 1.66
C GLY A 57 12.74 -0.09 2.36
N LEU A 58 11.96 -0.82 1.58
CA LEU A 58 11.01 -1.82 2.09
C LEU A 58 11.61 -3.21 2.24
N GLU A 59 11.20 -3.91 3.31
CA GLU A 59 11.21 -5.37 3.42
C GLU A 59 9.79 -5.87 3.10
N VAL A 60 9.67 -6.89 2.24
CA VAL A 60 8.38 -7.48 1.86
C VAL A 60 8.24 -8.92 2.34
N ARG A 61 7.02 -9.32 2.71
CA ARG A 61 6.66 -10.71 3.04
C ARG A 61 5.48 -11.15 2.17
N GLY A 62 5.58 -12.35 1.58
CA GLY A 62 4.61 -12.88 0.63
C GLY A 62 5.26 -13.19 -0.73
N PRO A 63 4.48 -13.20 -1.84
CA PRO A 63 3.05 -12.91 -1.88
C PRO A 63 2.20 -14.06 -1.33
N GLN A 64 1.12 -13.72 -0.65
CA GLN A 64 -0.06 -14.60 -0.64
C GLN A 64 -0.69 -14.56 -2.03
N ARG A 65 -1.07 -15.72 -2.58
CA ARG A 65 -1.62 -15.86 -3.94
C ARG A 65 -2.91 -16.66 -3.92
N TRP A 66 -3.97 -16.10 -4.47
CA TRP A 66 -5.25 -16.78 -4.63
C TRP A 66 -5.98 -16.27 -5.86
N ARG A 67 -7.01 -17.00 -6.30
CA ARG A 67 -7.83 -16.63 -7.46
C ARG A 67 -9.21 -16.16 -7.02
N ILE A 68 -9.71 -15.15 -7.71
CA ILE A 68 -11.06 -14.62 -7.56
C ILE A 68 -11.79 -14.62 -8.89
N ASN A 69 -13.10 -14.85 -8.86
CA ASN A 69 -13.99 -14.80 -10.03
C ASN A 69 -14.44 -13.36 -10.30
N ALA A 70 -13.48 -12.47 -10.53
CA ALA A 70 -13.72 -11.07 -10.86
C ALA A 70 -12.69 -10.57 -11.87
N ASN A 71 -13.07 -9.54 -12.63
CA ASN A 71 -12.13 -8.84 -13.50
C ASN A 71 -11.15 -8.02 -12.66
N TRP A 72 -9.87 -7.99 -13.05
CA TRP A 72 -8.80 -7.29 -12.34
C TRP A 72 -9.09 -5.80 -12.10
N LYS A 73 -9.89 -5.19 -12.98
CA LYS A 73 -10.27 -3.77 -12.88
C LYS A 73 -11.08 -3.47 -11.63
N ILE A 74 -11.85 -4.43 -11.10
CA ILE A 74 -12.67 -4.24 -9.90
C ILE A 74 -11.79 -3.96 -8.68
N GLY A 75 -10.73 -4.75 -8.48
CA GLY A 75 -9.76 -4.49 -7.41
C GLY A 75 -8.98 -3.20 -7.64
N ALA A 76 -8.61 -2.91 -8.90
CA ALA A 76 -7.89 -1.69 -9.23
C ALA A 76 -8.71 -0.42 -8.99
N GLU A 77 -10.00 -0.38 -9.37
CA GLU A 77 -10.86 0.78 -9.18
C GLU A 77 -11.23 1.01 -7.72
N ASN A 78 -11.47 -0.07 -6.96
CA ASN A 78 -11.76 0.00 -5.53
C ASN A 78 -10.63 0.75 -4.80
N PHE A 79 -9.39 0.31 -4.99
CA PHE A 79 -8.24 0.92 -4.33
C PHE A 79 -7.85 2.31 -4.89
N ALA A 80 -8.27 2.63 -6.13
CA ALA A 80 -7.98 3.92 -6.74
C ALA A 80 -8.81 5.07 -6.15
N GLY A 81 -9.99 4.79 -5.58
CA GLY A 81 -10.88 5.87 -5.16
C GLY A 81 -12.15 5.50 -4.41
N ASP A 82 -12.47 4.21 -4.22
CA ASP A 82 -13.71 3.82 -3.57
C ASP A 82 -13.62 3.95 -2.05
N MET A 83 -14.04 5.10 -1.53
CA MET A 83 -14.24 5.33 -0.11
C MET A 83 -15.69 5.06 0.33
N TYR A 84 -16.58 4.78 -0.61
CA TYR A 84 -18.03 4.69 -0.39
C TYR A 84 -18.44 3.29 0.09
N HIS A 85 -17.74 2.24 -0.35
CA HIS A 85 -18.03 0.87 0.05
C HIS A 85 -17.80 0.63 1.56
N THR A 86 -16.79 1.27 2.17
CA THR A 86 -16.35 0.98 3.55
C THR A 86 -17.49 0.91 4.59
N PRO A 87 -18.39 1.92 4.71
CA PRO A 87 -19.51 1.86 5.66
C PRO A 87 -20.51 0.73 5.43
N HIS A 88 -20.56 0.16 4.23
CA HIS A 88 -21.55 -0.84 3.84
C HIS A 88 -20.93 -2.24 3.77
N THR A 89 -19.90 -2.42 2.95
CA THR A 89 -19.20 -3.69 2.75
C THR A 89 -18.56 -4.18 4.03
N HIS A 90 -17.90 -3.31 4.79
CA HIS A 90 -17.20 -3.68 6.03
C HIS A 90 -17.99 -3.32 7.29
N ALA A 91 -19.33 -3.33 7.22
CA ALA A 91 -20.18 -3.01 8.37
C ALA A 91 -19.88 -3.92 9.57
N SER A 92 -19.64 -5.21 9.32
CA SER A 92 -19.20 -6.20 10.32
C SER A 92 -17.94 -5.74 11.07
N ILE A 93 -16.99 -5.13 10.37
CA ILE A 93 -15.71 -4.70 10.93
C ILE A 93 -15.84 -3.40 11.72
N VAL A 94 -16.74 -2.52 11.27
CA VAL A 94 -17.11 -1.31 12.00
C VAL A 94 -17.78 -1.68 13.33
N GLU A 95 -18.67 -2.69 13.32
CA GLU A 95 -19.39 -3.15 14.52
C GLU A 95 -18.46 -3.73 15.60
N ILE A 96 -17.44 -4.50 15.22
CA ILE A 96 -16.44 -5.01 16.18
C ILE A 96 -15.42 -3.95 16.63
N GLY A 97 -15.48 -2.73 16.08
CA GLY A 97 -14.65 -1.60 16.49
C GLY A 97 -13.16 -1.78 16.19
N LEU A 98 -12.82 -2.43 15.06
CA LEU A 98 -11.41 -2.74 14.73
C LEU A 98 -10.55 -1.48 14.51
N PHE A 99 -11.17 -0.33 14.24
CA PHE A 99 -10.47 0.95 14.09
C PHE A 99 -10.81 1.90 15.24
N ARG A 100 -9.90 2.83 15.55
CA ARG A 100 -10.10 3.90 16.56
C ARG A 100 -11.39 4.71 16.34
N GLU A 101 -11.82 4.83 15.09
CA GLU A 101 -12.97 5.66 14.72
C GLU A 101 -14.21 4.79 14.47
N PRO A 102 -15.19 4.75 15.39
CA PRO A 102 -16.35 3.85 15.30
C PRO A 102 -17.39 4.29 14.26
N LYS A 103 -17.21 5.45 13.61
CA LYS A 103 -18.17 6.01 12.65
C LYS A 103 -17.59 6.01 11.25
N ALA A 104 -18.02 5.06 10.43
CA ALA A 104 -17.62 4.95 9.03
C ALA A 104 -17.89 6.24 8.21
N GLN A 105 -18.79 7.11 8.66
CA GLN A 105 -19.04 8.42 8.05
C GLN A 105 -17.80 9.35 8.03
N LYS A 106 -16.81 9.17 8.91
CA LYS A 106 -15.56 9.96 8.88
C LYS A 106 -14.69 9.70 7.65
N ARG A 107 -14.92 8.60 6.90
CA ARG A 107 -14.34 8.43 5.56
C ARG A 107 -14.68 9.61 4.64
N LYS A 108 -15.85 10.25 4.83
CA LYS A 108 -16.29 11.41 4.03
C LYS A 108 -15.43 12.66 4.24
N ASP A 109 -14.68 12.73 5.33
CA ASP A 109 -13.82 13.88 5.64
C ASP A 109 -12.46 13.78 4.95
N GLY A 110 -12.11 12.59 4.43
CA GLY A 110 -10.94 12.38 3.59
C GLY A 110 -11.11 12.96 2.18
N ALA A 111 -10.08 12.82 1.36
CA ALA A 111 -10.05 13.29 -0.02
C ALA A 111 -9.67 12.17 -0.97
N THR A 112 -10.20 12.24 -2.19
CA THR A 112 -9.70 11.48 -3.35
C THR A 112 -8.72 12.35 -4.12
N TYR A 113 -7.70 11.72 -4.72
CA TYR A 113 -6.73 12.41 -5.57
C TYR A 113 -6.44 11.60 -6.83
N TRP A 114 -6.07 12.30 -7.89
CA TRP A 114 -5.59 11.72 -9.15
C TRP A 114 -4.30 12.43 -9.54
N ALA A 115 -3.25 11.65 -9.79
CA ALA A 115 -1.93 12.13 -10.13
C ALA A 115 -1.38 11.26 -11.28
N GLN A 116 -1.53 11.76 -12.50
CA GLN A 116 -1.09 11.10 -13.73
C GLN A 116 -1.51 9.62 -13.83
N CYS A 117 -0.59 8.67 -13.60
CA CYS A 117 -0.83 7.24 -13.77
C CYS A 117 -1.58 6.60 -12.61
N GLY A 118 -1.93 7.33 -11.56
CA GLY A 118 -2.57 6.75 -10.39
C GLY A 118 -3.55 7.67 -9.69
N GLY A 119 -4.28 7.08 -8.76
CA GLY A 119 -5.20 7.76 -7.88
C GLY A 119 -5.31 7.06 -6.56
N GLY A 120 -5.83 7.76 -5.56
CA GLY A 120 -6.01 7.18 -4.24
C GLY A 120 -6.91 8.00 -3.34
N THR A 121 -6.92 7.58 -2.09
CA THR A 121 -7.79 8.05 -1.03
C THR A 121 -6.99 8.41 0.21
N THR A 122 -7.52 9.32 1.02
CA THR A 122 -6.90 9.73 2.28
C THR A 122 -7.87 9.58 3.45
N TYR A 123 -7.34 9.57 4.67
CA TYR A 123 -8.10 9.84 5.89
C TYR A 123 -7.82 11.25 6.39
N LYS A 124 -8.85 11.89 6.92
CA LYS A 124 -8.69 13.09 7.73
C LYS A 124 -8.25 12.72 9.14
N LEU A 125 -7.10 13.23 9.56
CA LEU A 125 -6.59 13.07 10.91
C LEU A 125 -7.13 14.18 11.83
N PRO A 126 -7.24 13.90 13.14
CA PRO A 126 -7.56 14.94 14.13
C PRO A 126 -6.58 16.14 14.09
N PRO A 127 -6.98 17.31 14.61
CA PRO A 127 -6.07 18.43 14.80
C PRO A 127 -4.81 18.02 15.59
N GLY A 128 -3.65 18.48 15.15
CA GLY A 128 -2.36 18.18 15.76
C GLY A 128 -1.21 18.54 14.83
N SER A 129 -0.01 18.62 15.40
CA SER A 129 1.24 18.71 14.65
C SER A 129 1.51 17.43 13.83
N PHE A 130 2.48 17.49 12.92
CA PHE A 130 2.95 16.33 12.16
C PHE A 130 3.27 15.14 13.07
N ASP A 131 4.05 15.37 14.12
CA ASP A 131 4.52 14.34 15.03
C ASP A 131 3.37 13.74 15.88
N GLU A 132 2.42 14.56 16.35
CA GLU A 132 1.19 14.07 17.02
C GLU A 132 0.32 13.23 16.08
N ARG A 133 0.18 13.65 14.82
CA ARG A 133 -0.61 12.93 13.81
C ARG A 133 0.04 11.62 13.39
N MET A 134 1.36 11.58 13.26
CA MET A 134 2.09 10.34 12.97
C MET A 134 1.99 9.35 14.15
N ARG A 135 2.05 9.83 15.40
CA ARG A 135 1.76 9.00 16.58
C ARG A 135 0.31 8.54 16.63
N TYR A 136 -0.63 9.37 16.22
CA TYR A 136 -2.04 8.99 16.12
C TYR A 136 -2.26 7.83 15.14
N VAL A 137 -1.52 7.79 14.03
CA VAL A 137 -1.51 6.68 13.06
C VAL A 137 -0.80 5.43 13.62
N GLY A 138 0.00 5.56 14.67
CA GLY A 138 0.66 4.45 15.38
C GLY A 138 2.13 4.26 15.02
N TYR A 139 2.79 5.26 14.42
CA TYR A 139 4.23 5.21 14.18
C TYR A 139 5.02 5.49 15.47
N PRO A 140 6.05 4.69 15.82
CA PRO A 140 6.92 4.95 16.96
C PRO A 140 7.85 6.14 16.68
N ALA A 141 8.26 6.85 17.74
CA ALA A 141 9.06 8.08 17.64
C ALA A 141 10.32 7.93 16.77
N GLU A 142 11.01 6.79 16.87
CA GLU A 142 12.21 6.53 16.05
C GLU A 142 11.91 6.39 14.55
N MET A 143 10.72 5.91 14.17
CA MET A 143 10.30 5.86 12.77
C MET A 143 9.86 7.24 12.30
N ILE A 144 9.18 8.03 13.15
CA ILE A 144 8.78 9.40 12.83
C ILE A 144 10.02 10.25 12.51
N ASP A 145 11.08 10.19 13.33
CA ASP A 145 12.34 10.89 13.07
C ASP A 145 12.97 10.49 11.73
N ARG A 146 12.92 9.20 11.36
CA ARG A 146 13.41 8.74 10.05
C ARG A 146 12.55 9.27 8.90
N ILE A 147 11.23 9.21 9.04
CA ILE A 147 10.26 9.68 8.05
C ILE A 147 10.46 11.18 7.77
N THR A 148 10.57 12.00 8.82
CA THR A 148 10.82 13.46 8.71
C THR A 148 12.09 13.79 7.93
N ARG A 149 13.09 12.90 7.90
CA ARG A 149 14.35 13.11 7.17
C ARG A 149 14.28 12.71 5.69
N VAL A 150 13.28 11.93 5.27
CA VAL A 150 13.18 11.39 3.91
C VAL A 150 11.96 11.87 3.13
N TRP A 151 10.90 12.28 3.82
CA TRP A 151 9.74 12.92 3.21
C TRP A 151 10.03 14.40 2.93
N THR A 152 9.58 14.88 1.77
CA THR A 152 9.74 16.28 1.38
C THR A 152 8.92 17.20 2.29
N PRO A 153 9.23 18.51 2.35
CA PRO A 153 8.42 19.47 3.09
C PRO A 153 6.93 19.41 2.72
N GLU A 154 6.60 19.21 1.45
CA GLU A 154 5.22 19.14 0.96
C GLU A 154 4.52 17.85 1.42
N GLN A 155 5.23 16.72 1.50
CA GLN A 155 4.69 15.48 2.06
C GLN A 155 4.42 15.62 3.56
N GLN A 156 5.32 16.30 4.27
CA GLN A 156 5.14 16.61 5.69
C GLN A 156 3.99 17.59 5.92
N GLN A 157 3.82 18.57 5.02
CA GLN A 157 2.71 19.52 5.04
C GLN A 157 1.36 18.82 4.86
N LEU A 158 1.25 17.87 3.93
CA LEU A 158 0.02 17.11 3.71
C LEU A 158 -0.50 16.45 5.02
N VAL A 159 0.41 15.88 5.81
CA VAL A 159 0.06 15.25 7.09
C VAL A 159 -0.04 16.29 8.20
N GLY A 160 0.91 17.23 8.30
CA GLY A 160 1.10 18.13 9.44
C GLY A 160 0.27 19.40 9.42
N GLU A 161 -0.02 19.96 8.26
CA GLU A 161 -0.88 21.14 8.11
C GLU A 161 -2.26 20.73 7.60
N ASP A 162 -2.32 20.05 6.46
CA ASP A 162 -3.58 19.69 5.81
C ASP A 162 -4.31 18.56 6.54
N GLY A 163 -3.60 17.75 7.34
CA GLY A 163 -4.18 16.71 8.18
C GLY A 163 -4.69 15.50 7.39
N PHE A 164 -4.09 15.20 6.24
CA PHE A 164 -4.43 14.03 5.44
C PHE A 164 -3.34 12.97 5.52
N MET A 165 -3.76 11.73 5.78
CA MET A 165 -2.90 10.55 5.65
C MET A 165 -3.36 9.69 4.48
N ILE A 166 -2.41 9.27 3.65
CA ILE A 166 -2.69 8.40 2.51
C ILE A 166 -3.19 7.03 3.01
N SER A 167 -4.29 6.52 2.42
CA SER A 167 -4.98 5.29 2.83
C SER A 167 -4.91 4.18 1.80
N ALA A 168 -5.37 4.41 0.58
CA ALA A 168 -5.31 3.43 -0.49
C ALA A 168 -5.00 4.12 -1.81
N ALA A 169 -4.36 3.40 -2.73
CA ALA A 169 -4.08 3.93 -4.06
C ALA A 169 -3.94 2.80 -5.08
N SER A 170 -4.15 3.13 -6.34
CA SER A 170 -3.78 2.28 -7.48
C SER A 170 -2.86 3.05 -8.43
N CYS A 171 -1.73 2.43 -8.75
CA CYS A 171 -0.87 2.78 -9.87
C CYS A 171 -1.33 1.95 -11.08
N PHE A 172 -1.69 2.62 -12.17
CA PHE A 172 -2.10 1.96 -13.40
C PHE A 172 -0.98 1.01 -13.90
N PRO A 173 -1.33 -0.16 -14.45
CA PRO A 173 -2.71 -0.66 -14.59
C PRO A 173 -3.25 -1.29 -13.30
N ASN A 174 -2.50 -2.17 -12.66
CA ASN A 174 -3.07 -3.17 -11.76
C ASN A 174 -2.27 -3.33 -10.44
N LEU A 175 -1.51 -2.32 -10.04
CA LEU A 175 -0.74 -2.31 -8.80
C LEU A 175 -1.42 -1.41 -7.79
N SER A 176 -1.90 -1.97 -6.68
CA SER A 176 -2.55 -1.19 -5.62
C SER A 176 -1.78 -1.26 -4.30
N PHE A 177 -2.06 -0.29 -3.45
CA PHE A 177 -1.44 -0.10 -2.15
C PHE A 177 -2.53 0.21 -1.12
N VAL A 178 -2.35 -0.28 0.11
CA VAL A 178 -3.16 0.14 1.25
C VAL A 178 -2.29 0.35 2.48
N HIS A 179 -2.61 1.40 3.20
CA HIS A 179 -2.02 1.82 4.45
C HIS A 179 -3.14 2.11 5.45
N ASN A 180 -3.32 1.20 6.41
CA ASN A 180 -4.37 1.26 7.42
C ASN A 180 -3.77 0.91 8.79
N TRP A 181 -4.42 1.35 9.87
CA TRP A 181 -3.96 1.21 11.26
C TRP A 181 -5.07 0.69 12.18
N PRO A 182 -5.34 -0.63 12.19
CA PRO A 182 -6.30 -1.24 13.11
C PRO A 182 -5.80 -1.19 14.56
N LYS A 183 -6.71 -1.39 15.50
CA LYS A 183 -6.39 -1.57 16.91
C LYS A 183 -5.51 -2.80 17.13
N ALA A 184 -4.56 -2.68 18.04
CA ALA A 184 -3.74 -3.78 18.51
C ALA A 184 -4.60 -4.71 19.38
N LEU A 185 -4.79 -5.97 18.98
CA LEU A 185 -5.63 -6.93 19.72
C LEU A 185 -4.97 -7.50 20.99
N ASP A 186 -3.64 -7.40 21.12
CA ASP A 186 -2.84 -8.08 22.16
C ASP A 186 -2.36 -7.15 23.29
N THR A 187 -2.81 -5.89 23.39
CA THR A 187 -2.44 -5.03 24.52
C THR A 187 -3.22 -5.46 25.76
N ALA A 188 -2.53 -6.15 26.68
CA ALA A 188 -3.06 -6.61 27.97
C ALA A 188 -3.69 -5.50 28.83
N ASP A 189 -3.48 -4.24 28.44
CA ASP A 189 -3.74 -3.05 29.23
C ASP A 189 -5.04 -2.34 28.83
N GLY A 190 -5.79 -2.88 27.86
CA GLY A 190 -7.03 -2.26 27.36
C GLY A 190 -6.81 -0.91 26.65
N ASN A 191 -5.59 -0.67 26.19
CA ASN A 191 -5.19 0.59 25.58
C ASN A 191 -5.60 0.63 24.10
N ASP A 192 -6.09 1.77 23.62
CA ASP A 192 -6.56 2.00 22.24
C ASP A 192 -5.40 2.08 21.21
N ASP A 193 -4.30 1.38 21.43
CA ASP A 193 -3.13 1.40 20.56
C ASP A 193 -3.48 0.88 19.17
N VAL A 194 -2.89 1.50 18.13
CA VAL A 194 -3.06 1.09 16.73
C VAL A 194 -1.72 0.77 16.11
N LEU A 195 -1.75 -0.11 15.11
CA LEU A 195 -0.56 -0.59 14.42
C LEU A 195 -0.73 -0.40 12.92
N PRO A 196 -0.06 0.57 12.29
CA PRO A 196 -0.12 0.75 10.86
C PRO A 196 0.56 -0.42 10.14
N PHE A 197 -0.03 -0.83 9.03
CA PHE A 197 0.58 -1.75 8.08
C PHE A 197 0.48 -1.18 6.67
N ILE A 198 1.38 -1.63 5.81
CA ILE A 198 1.31 -1.37 4.37
C ILE A 198 1.16 -2.71 3.66
N SER A 199 0.26 -2.77 2.69
CA SER A 199 0.16 -3.89 1.76
C SER A 199 0.28 -3.40 0.33
N ILE A 200 1.02 -4.17 -0.47
CA ILE A 200 1.17 -3.99 -1.92
C ILE A 200 0.45 -5.15 -2.58
N ARG A 201 -0.32 -4.90 -3.63
CA ARG A 201 -1.08 -5.94 -4.32
C ARG A 201 -1.04 -5.79 -5.83
N LEU A 202 -0.94 -6.93 -6.51
CA LEU A 202 -1.05 -7.02 -7.95
C LEU A 202 -2.32 -7.77 -8.31
N TRP A 203 -3.17 -7.14 -9.11
CA TRP A 203 -4.37 -7.75 -9.69
C TRP A 203 -3.98 -8.39 -11.01
N GLN A 204 -3.40 -9.60 -10.96
CA GLN A 204 -2.87 -10.26 -12.15
C GLN A 204 -4.02 -10.81 -13.01
N PRO A 205 -4.25 -10.27 -14.23
CA PRO A 205 -5.32 -10.77 -15.09
C PRO A 205 -5.04 -12.21 -15.52
N ILE A 206 -6.03 -13.09 -15.39
CA ILE A 206 -6.01 -14.45 -15.96
C ILE A 206 -6.96 -14.52 -17.17
N SER A 207 -8.17 -13.98 -17.02
CA SER A 207 -9.18 -13.84 -18.07
C SER A 207 -10.03 -12.58 -17.86
N GLU A 208 -11.07 -12.40 -18.64
CA GLU A 208 -12.06 -11.34 -18.47
C GLU A 208 -12.86 -11.45 -17.16
N ASN A 209 -12.89 -12.62 -16.52
CA ASN A 209 -13.69 -12.91 -15.32
C ASN A 209 -12.89 -13.56 -14.18
N GLU A 210 -11.57 -13.73 -14.34
CA GLU A 210 -10.70 -14.33 -13.33
C GLU A 210 -9.43 -13.48 -13.13
N THR A 211 -9.07 -13.27 -11.86
CA THR A 211 -7.87 -12.55 -11.44
C THR A 211 -7.12 -13.37 -10.40
N GLU A 212 -5.80 -13.47 -10.55
CA GLU A 212 -4.92 -13.93 -9.46
C GLU A 212 -4.49 -12.71 -8.65
N VAL A 213 -4.84 -12.70 -7.37
CA VAL A 213 -4.41 -11.65 -6.43
C VAL A 213 -3.07 -12.06 -5.85
N CYS A 214 -2.05 -11.23 -6.04
CA CYS A 214 -0.77 -11.36 -5.33
C CYS A 214 -0.69 -10.27 -4.27
N SER A 215 -0.74 -10.62 -2.99
CA SER A 215 -0.73 -9.68 -1.87
C SER A 215 0.54 -9.82 -1.03
N TRP A 216 1.27 -8.72 -0.89
CA TRP A 216 2.45 -8.61 -0.04
C TRP A 216 2.14 -7.73 1.16
N PHE A 217 2.70 -8.11 2.31
CA PHE A 217 2.97 -7.18 3.40
C PHE A 217 4.27 -6.44 3.10
N ALA A 218 4.28 -5.13 3.33
CA ALA A 218 5.46 -4.29 3.22
C ALA A 218 5.69 -3.52 4.53
N VAL A 219 6.96 -3.40 4.92
CA VAL A 219 7.37 -2.63 6.08
C VAL A 219 8.73 -1.99 5.84
N ASP A 220 8.98 -0.83 6.42
CA ASP A 220 10.31 -0.24 6.44
C ASP A 220 11.36 -1.26 6.92
N SER A 221 12.41 -1.48 6.14
CA SER A 221 13.48 -2.42 6.46
C SER A 221 14.24 -2.03 7.73
N THR A 222 14.22 -0.75 8.11
CA THR A 222 14.82 -0.24 9.34
C THR A 222 13.86 -0.17 10.52
N ALA A 223 12.61 -0.64 10.37
CA ALA A 223 11.65 -0.68 11.47
C ALA A 223 12.11 -1.61 12.61
N PRO A 224 11.75 -1.31 13.87
CA PRO A 224 12.05 -2.18 15.00
C PRO A 224 11.50 -3.61 14.75
N PRO A 225 12.23 -4.68 15.12
CA PRO A 225 11.79 -6.05 14.87
C PRO A 225 10.40 -6.38 15.43
N GLU A 226 10.08 -5.84 16.61
CA GLU A 226 8.77 -5.99 17.23
C GLU A 226 7.67 -5.27 16.44
N TYR A 227 7.92 -4.04 15.98
CA TYR A 227 7.01 -3.32 15.10
C TYR A 227 6.74 -4.12 13.82
N LYS A 228 7.78 -4.67 13.16
CA LYS A 228 7.61 -5.50 11.96
C LYS A 228 6.70 -6.71 12.22
N LYS A 229 6.88 -7.38 13.35
CA LYS A 229 6.07 -8.55 13.76
C LYS A 229 4.60 -8.15 14.00
N ASN A 230 4.38 -7.05 14.71
CA ASN A 230 3.05 -6.60 15.10
C ASN A 230 2.29 -5.98 13.92
N SER A 231 2.97 -5.20 13.08
CA SER A 231 2.44 -4.68 11.81
C SER A 231 2.08 -5.80 10.84
N TYR A 232 2.85 -6.89 10.78
CA TYR A 232 2.50 -8.06 9.98
C TYR A 232 1.23 -8.77 10.47
N LYS A 233 1.04 -8.89 11.79
CA LYS A 233 -0.22 -9.40 12.36
C LYS A 233 -1.40 -8.49 12.00
N ALA A 234 -1.22 -7.17 12.08
CA ALA A 234 -2.24 -6.20 11.71
C ALA A 234 -2.65 -6.34 10.23
N TYR A 235 -1.68 -6.54 9.33
CA TYR A 235 -1.94 -6.88 7.93
C TYR A 235 -2.78 -8.15 7.80
N LEU A 236 -2.34 -9.28 8.38
CA LEU A 236 -3.02 -10.57 8.25
C LEU A 236 -4.47 -10.56 8.75
N MET A 237 -4.73 -9.73 9.76
CA MET A 237 -6.05 -9.55 10.35
C MET A 237 -6.98 -8.76 9.42
N CYS A 238 -6.46 -7.74 8.73
CA CYS A 238 -7.27 -6.88 7.89
C CYS A 238 -7.36 -7.37 6.45
N PHE A 239 -6.23 -7.67 5.80
CA PHE A 239 -6.14 -8.01 4.38
C PHE A 239 -5.36 -9.31 4.14
N GLY A 240 -5.28 -9.71 2.86
CA GLY A 240 -4.70 -11.00 2.47
C GLY A 240 -5.77 -12.08 2.42
N SER A 241 -5.36 -13.30 2.06
CA SER A 241 -6.23 -14.45 1.77
C SER A 241 -7.22 -14.84 2.88
N THR A 242 -7.02 -14.38 4.11
CA THR A 242 -7.92 -14.62 5.26
C THR A 242 -8.24 -13.34 6.04
N GLY A 243 -7.94 -12.16 5.47
CA GLY A 243 -8.15 -10.88 6.13
C GLY A 243 -9.64 -10.53 6.19
N MET A 244 -10.06 -9.92 7.30
CA MET A 244 -11.48 -9.65 7.52
C MET A 244 -12.09 -8.61 6.55
N PHE A 245 -11.30 -7.66 6.03
CA PHE A 245 -11.75 -6.74 4.97
C PHE A 245 -11.79 -7.45 3.62
N GLU A 246 -10.70 -8.15 3.28
CA GLU A 246 -10.50 -8.74 1.96
C GLU A 246 -11.56 -9.78 1.59
N GLN A 247 -12.11 -10.50 2.58
CA GLN A 247 -13.18 -11.47 2.32
C GLN A 247 -14.55 -10.81 2.03
N ASP A 248 -14.74 -9.56 2.48
CA ASP A 248 -15.98 -8.80 2.23
C ASP A 248 -15.91 -8.06 0.87
N ASP A 249 -14.70 -7.70 0.43
CA ASP A 249 -14.40 -7.09 -0.89
C ASP A 249 -14.62 -8.06 -2.06
#